data_AF-A0A3C1TAV3-F1
#
_entry.id   AF-A0A3C1TAV3-F1
#
_cell.length_a   1.000
_cell.length_b   1.000
_cell.length_c   1.000
_cell.angle_alpha   90.00
_cell.angle_beta   90.00
_cell.angle_gamma   90.00
#
_symmetry.space_group_name_H-M   'P 1'
#
loop_
_entity.id
_entity.type
_entity.pdbx_description
1 polymer ?
#
loop_
_entity_poly.entity_id
_entity_poly.type
_entity_poly.pdbx_seq_one_letter_code
_entity_poly.pdbx_strand_id
1 'polypeptide(L)'
;MLNFLLAVVFTVSLYLIMRAFPKYKVDPFHAVFFNYYSCVLMGLILMPNRQQYFSTDWAATPTLLTLALGAMFVVVFALIGITTTKVGVTAASLAGNMSLVIPVLFGLFVFKNNNKDFTFLNYLGLLLALVALALSTLKKNGNAESAKKGIVLFLPVLLFFASGTNNTLINYTSSTFY
;
A
#
# COMPACT_ATOMS: atom_id res chain seq x y z
N MET A 1 19.29 -9.30 -6.86
CA MET A 1 18.25 -10.33 -7.02
C MET A 1 17.73 -10.87 -5.69
N LEU A 2 18.57 -11.08 -4.67
CA LEU A 2 18.13 -11.54 -3.34
C LEU A 2 17.06 -10.64 -2.69
N ASN A 3 17.25 -9.31 -2.70
CA ASN A 3 16.29 -8.36 -2.12
C ASN A 3 14.89 -8.45 -2.75
N PHE A 4 14.82 -8.73 -4.05
CA PHE A 4 13.55 -8.91 -4.76
C PHE A 4 12.82 -10.18 -4.28
N LEU A 5 13.55 -11.28 -4.13
CA LEU A 5 13.01 -12.55 -3.66
C LEU A 5 12.50 -12.41 -2.21
N LEU A 6 13.28 -11.77 -1.34
CA LEU A 6 12.85 -11.43 0.03
C LEU A 6 11.61 -10.54 0.03
N ALA A 7 11.54 -9.53 -0.82
CA ALA A 7 10.37 -8.65 -0.92
C ALA A 7 9.10 -9.42 -1.29
N VAL A 8 9.19 -10.35 -2.26
CA VAL A 8 8.06 -11.23 -2.62
C VAL A 8 7.65 -12.11 -1.44
N VAL A 9 8.61 -12.77 -0.79
CA VAL A 9 8.33 -13.66 0.36
C VAL A 9 7.67 -12.90 1.50
N PHE A 10 8.17 -11.72 1.87
CA PHE A 10 7.59 -10.91 2.94
C PHE A 10 6.21 -10.37 2.57
N THR A 11 6.01 -9.94 1.32
CA THR A 11 4.70 -9.48 0.84
C THR A 11 3.65 -10.59 0.93
N VAL A 12 4.00 -11.79 0.45
CA VAL A 12 3.10 -12.97 0.53
C VAL A 12 2.83 -13.35 1.99
N SER A 13 3.87 -13.36 2.83
CA SER A 13 3.75 -13.68 4.26
C SER A 13 2.81 -12.71 4.97
N LEU A 14 2.88 -11.41 4.66
CA LEU A 14 1.99 -10.39 5.22
C LEU A 14 0.53 -10.69 4.89
N TYR A 15 0.21 -11.00 3.62
CA TYR A 15 -1.15 -11.36 3.24
C TYR A 15 -1.64 -12.65 3.91
N LEU A 16 -0.76 -13.66 4.08
CA LEU A 16 -1.11 -14.90 4.78
C LEU A 16 -1.40 -14.66 6.26
N ILE A 17 -0.62 -13.80 6.93
CA ILE A 17 -0.85 -13.40 8.32
C ILE A 17 -2.20 -12.68 8.45
N MET A 18 -2.47 -11.70 7.58
CA MET A 18 -3.75 -10.97 7.57
C MET A 18 -4.94 -11.89 7.31
N ARG A 19 -4.77 -12.90 6.44
CA ARG A 19 -5.78 -13.95 6.19
C ARG A 19 -6.02 -14.84 7.42
N ALA A 20 -5.02 -15.02 8.27
CA ALA A 20 -5.14 -15.84 9.47
C ALA A 20 -5.87 -15.12 10.61
N PHE A 21 -5.93 -13.78 10.60
CA PHE A 21 -6.56 -12.99 11.67
C PHE A 21 -8.01 -13.39 12.01
N PRO A 22 -8.92 -13.62 11.04
CA PRO A 22 -10.27 -14.10 11.33
C PRO A 22 -10.28 -15.46 12.06
N LYS A 23 -9.37 -16.37 11.70
CA LYS A 23 -9.26 -17.70 12.32
C LYS A 23 -8.83 -17.61 13.78
N TYR A 24 -7.88 -16.73 14.08
CA TYR A 24 -7.35 -16.53 15.42
C TYR A 24 -8.07 -15.44 16.22
N LYS A 25 -9.13 -14.85 15.66
CA LYS A 25 -9.89 -13.73 16.26
C LYS A 25 -8.99 -12.55 16.65
N VAL A 26 -7.92 -12.32 15.88
CA VAL A 26 -7.02 -11.18 16.08
C VAL A 26 -7.65 -9.97 15.42
N ASP A 27 -7.74 -8.88 16.17
CA ASP A 27 -8.20 -7.62 15.62
C ASP A 27 -7.11 -6.99 14.72
N PRO A 28 -7.42 -6.67 13.44
CA PRO A 28 -6.43 -6.13 12.50
C PRO A 28 -5.81 -4.82 12.96
N PHE A 29 -6.56 -3.97 13.66
CA PHE A 29 -6.07 -2.67 14.11
C PHE A 29 -4.96 -2.85 15.14
N HIS A 30 -5.17 -3.73 16.13
CA HIS A 30 -4.16 -4.04 17.14
C HIS A 30 -2.87 -4.59 16.52
N ALA A 31 -2.99 -5.47 15.52
CA ALA A 31 -1.83 -6.02 14.81
C ALA A 31 -1.02 -4.92 14.09
N VAL A 32 -1.69 -3.93 13.50
CA VAL A 32 -1.04 -2.79 12.84
C VAL A 32 -0.31 -1.91 13.86
N PHE A 33 -0.90 -1.66 15.02
CA PHE A 33 -0.23 -0.93 16.10
C PHE A 33 1.09 -1.60 16.53
N PHE A 34 1.07 -2.91 16.74
CA PHE A 34 2.29 -3.65 17.10
C PHE A 34 3.32 -3.69 15.96
N ASN A 35 2.87 -3.72 14.71
CA ASN A 35 3.76 -3.63 13.56
C ASN A 35 4.53 -2.30 13.55
N TYR A 36 3.88 -1.19 13.89
CA TYR A 36 4.53 0.13 13.95
C TYR A 36 5.60 0.20 15.03
N TYR A 37 5.36 -0.34 16.23
CA TYR A 37 6.39 -0.44 17.25
C TYR A 37 7.61 -1.24 16.74
N SER A 38 7.36 -2.33 16.01
CA SER A 38 8.43 -3.12 15.40
C SER A 38 9.20 -2.33 14.35
N CYS A 39 8.50 -1.55 13.50
CA CYS A 39 9.13 -0.68 12.51
C CYS A 39 10.00 0.41 13.15
N VAL A 40 9.51 1.05 14.22
CA VAL A 40 10.27 2.07 14.96
C VAL A 40 11.51 1.46 15.59
N LEU A 41 11.36 0.32 16.29
CA LEU A 41 12.48 -0.42 16.87
C LEU A 41 13.53 -0.79 15.81
N MET A 42 13.08 -1.35 14.69
CA MET A 42 13.97 -1.75 13.61
C MET A 42 14.67 -0.54 12.97
N GLY A 43 13.95 0.58 12.81
CA GLY A 43 14.52 1.86 12.38
C GLY A 43 15.61 2.37 13.31
N LEU A 44 15.38 2.33 14.63
CA LEU A 44 16.37 2.72 15.64
C LEU A 44 17.60 1.80 15.70
N ILE A 45 17.45 0.53 15.32
CA ILE A 45 18.57 -0.43 15.29
C ILE A 45 19.40 -0.28 14.02
N LEU A 46 18.75 -0.10 12.87
CA LEU A 46 19.39 -0.08 11.55
C LEU A 46 19.93 1.29 11.13
N MET A 47 19.57 2.38 11.83
CA MET A 47 20.03 3.71 11.42
C MET A 47 21.56 3.83 11.59
N PRO A 48 22.32 4.14 10.52
CA PRO A 48 23.77 4.20 10.59
C PRO A 48 24.29 5.32 11.50
N ASN A 49 23.58 6.45 11.54
CA ASN A 49 24.00 7.65 12.28
C ASN A 49 23.01 8.00 13.40
N ARG A 50 23.35 7.59 14.62
CA ARG A 50 22.48 7.80 15.80
C ARG A 50 22.34 9.26 16.23
N GLN A 51 23.18 10.17 15.75
CA GLN A 51 23.09 11.59 16.11
C GLN A 51 21.86 12.26 15.45
N GLN A 52 21.40 11.74 14.31
CA GLN A 52 20.21 12.23 13.61
C GLN A 52 18.89 11.98 14.36
N TYR A 53 18.89 11.16 15.43
CA TYR A 53 17.70 10.98 16.28
C TYR A 53 17.27 12.27 16.99
N PHE A 54 18.22 13.15 17.28
CA PHE A 54 17.99 14.35 18.10
C PHE A 54 18.16 15.65 17.34
N SER A 55 18.71 15.61 16.11
CA SER A 55 18.92 16.76 15.24
C SER A 55 17.91 16.84 14.10
N THR A 56 16.69 16.36 14.32
CA THR A 56 15.62 16.41 13.31
C THR A 56 14.99 17.80 13.29
N ASP A 57 15.06 18.46 12.14
CA ASP A 57 14.32 19.71 11.93
C ASP A 57 12.85 19.40 11.65
N TRP A 58 11.98 19.81 12.57
CA TRP A 58 10.54 19.57 12.51
C TRP A 58 9.83 20.47 11.49
N ALA A 59 10.43 21.59 11.08
CA ALA A 59 9.89 22.48 10.06
C ALA A 59 10.31 22.08 8.64
N ALA A 60 11.31 21.21 8.51
CA ALA A 60 11.79 20.76 7.22
C ALA A 60 10.72 19.94 6.47
N THR A 61 10.53 20.28 5.19
CA THR A 61 9.62 19.58 4.27
C THR A 61 9.75 18.05 4.29
N PRO A 62 10.95 17.43 4.25
CA PRO A 62 11.08 15.98 4.29
C PRO A 62 10.61 15.34 5.59
N THR A 63 10.77 16.01 6.74
CA THR A 63 10.28 15.52 8.04
C THR A 63 8.76 15.50 8.06
N LEU A 64 8.11 16.55 7.56
CA LEU A 64 6.65 16.59 7.44
C LEU A 64 6.12 15.53 6.47
N LEU A 65 6.82 15.31 5.35
CA LEU A 65 6.43 14.33 4.34
C LEU A 65 6.54 12.90 4.84
N THR A 66 7.62 12.57 5.55
CA THR A 66 7.82 11.25 6.15
C THR A 66 6.85 10.98 7.30
N LEU A 67 6.47 12.01 8.07
CA LEU A 67 5.41 11.89 9.07
C LEU A 67 4.03 11.63 8.43
N ALA A 68 3.69 12.39 7.37
CA ALA A 68 2.46 12.17 6.61
C ALA A 68 2.42 10.77 5.97
N LEU A 69 3.56 10.29 5.47
CA LEU A 69 3.71 8.94 4.94
C LEU A 69 3.47 7.87 6.02
N GLY A 70 4.04 8.06 7.22
CA GLY A 70 3.79 7.20 8.37
C GLY A 70 2.31 7.13 8.75
N ALA A 71 1.59 8.26 8.74
CA ALA A 71 0.16 8.28 9.01
C ALA A 71 -0.65 7.57 7.90
N MET A 72 -0.29 7.79 6.63
CA MET A 72 -0.90 7.12 5.47
C MET A 72 -0.78 5.60 5.54
N PHE A 73 0.37 5.07 5.95
CA PHE A 73 0.55 3.62 6.09
C PHE A 73 -0.44 3.02 7.11
N VAL A 74 -0.78 3.71 8.21
CA VAL A 74 -1.77 3.21 9.19
C VAL A 74 -3.13 3.08 8.52
N VAL A 75 -3.53 4.11 7.75
CA VAL A 75 -4.78 4.13 7.01
C VAL A 75 -4.83 2.99 5.99
N VAL A 76 -3.75 2.79 5.22
CA VAL A 76 -3.65 1.70 4.24
C VAL A 76 -3.77 0.35 4.92
N PHE A 77 -3.03 0.11 6.01
CA PHE A 77 -3.07 -1.17 6.72
C PHE A 77 -4.44 -1.46 7.35
N ALA A 78 -5.08 -0.44 7.94
CA ALA A 78 -6.44 -0.57 8.44
C ALA A 78 -7.41 -0.92 7.29
N LEU A 79 -7.29 -0.27 6.14
CA LEU A 79 -8.09 -0.58 4.95
C LEU A 79 -7.83 -1.99 4.42
N ILE A 80 -6.58 -2.48 4.44
CA ILE A 80 -6.24 -3.86 4.07
C ILE A 80 -6.98 -4.83 5.00
N GLY A 81 -6.91 -4.61 6.32
CA GLY A 81 -7.57 -5.44 7.31
C GLY A 81 -9.09 -5.50 7.13
N ILE A 82 -9.73 -4.34 6.97
CA ILE A 82 -11.19 -4.26 6.77
C ILE A 82 -11.59 -4.88 5.43
N THR A 83 -10.85 -4.63 4.34
CA THR A 83 -11.17 -5.17 3.01
C THR A 83 -10.96 -6.69 2.97
N THR A 84 -9.89 -7.19 3.60
CA THR A 84 -9.60 -8.63 3.69
C THR A 84 -10.67 -9.38 4.46
N THR A 85 -11.17 -8.79 5.55
CA THR A 85 -12.21 -9.40 6.40
C THR A 85 -13.62 -9.29 5.80
N LYS A 86 -13.95 -8.20 5.11
CA LYS A 86 -15.30 -7.93 4.57
C LYS A 86 -15.52 -8.42 3.13
N VAL A 87 -14.51 -8.30 2.27
CA VAL A 87 -14.61 -8.62 0.83
C VAL A 87 -13.84 -9.89 0.49
N GLY A 88 -12.72 -10.12 1.19
CA GLY A 88 -11.88 -11.30 1.05
C GLY A 88 -10.45 -10.95 0.63
N VAL A 89 -9.53 -11.88 0.92
CA VAL A 89 -8.08 -11.71 0.71
C VAL A 89 -7.74 -11.48 -0.75
N THR A 90 -8.44 -12.15 -1.68
CA THR A 90 -8.16 -12.06 -3.12
C THR A 90 -8.48 -10.67 -3.68
N ALA A 91 -9.57 -10.05 -3.23
CA ALA A 91 -9.92 -8.70 -3.66
C ALA A 91 -8.97 -7.66 -3.06
N ALA A 92 -8.62 -7.80 -1.77
CA ALA A 92 -7.68 -6.90 -1.09
C ALA A 92 -6.27 -6.97 -1.70
N SER A 93 -5.73 -8.17 -1.95
CA SER A 93 -4.41 -8.33 -2.53
C SER A 93 -4.35 -7.85 -3.98
N LEU A 94 -5.41 -8.06 -4.75
CA LEU A 94 -5.47 -7.58 -6.13
C LEU A 94 -5.57 -6.06 -6.19
N ALA A 95 -6.42 -5.42 -5.39
CA ALA A 95 -6.49 -3.97 -5.31
C ALA A 95 -5.18 -3.32 -4.82
N GLY A 96 -4.51 -3.92 -3.82
CA GLY A 96 -3.21 -3.47 -3.35
C GLY A 96 -2.11 -3.58 -4.41
N ASN A 97 -1.98 -4.74 -5.07
CA ASN A 97 -0.97 -4.96 -6.10
C ASN A 97 -1.23 -4.14 -7.38
N MET A 98 -2.49 -3.95 -7.76
CA MET A 98 -2.85 -3.11 -8.92
C MET A 98 -2.64 -1.62 -8.62
N SER A 99 -2.59 -1.19 -7.36
CA SER A 99 -2.37 0.22 -6.98
C SER A 99 -1.07 0.81 -7.53
N LEU A 100 -0.13 -0.05 -7.95
CA LEU A 100 1.13 0.30 -8.61
C LEU A 100 0.94 1.11 -9.91
N VAL A 101 -0.26 1.07 -10.50
CA VAL A 101 -0.69 1.93 -11.60
C VAL A 101 -0.58 3.43 -11.26
N ILE A 102 -0.96 3.84 -10.06
CA ILE A 102 -0.96 5.25 -9.62
C ILE A 102 0.47 5.84 -9.52
N PRO A 103 1.45 5.22 -8.83
CA PRO A 103 2.82 5.71 -8.79
C PRO A 103 3.51 5.64 -10.14
N VAL A 104 3.14 4.70 -11.03
CA VAL A 104 3.63 4.70 -12.42
C VAL A 104 3.12 5.94 -13.18
N LEU A 105 1.84 6.30 -13.01
CA LEU A 105 1.27 7.51 -13.60
C LEU A 105 1.93 8.79 -13.06
N PHE A 106 2.11 8.91 -11.74
CA PHE A 106 2.81 10.06 -11.15
C PHE A 106 4.30 10.07 -11.53
N GLY A 107 4.95 8.91 -11.59
CA GLY A 107 6.28 8.66 -12.16
C GLY A 107 6.45 9.31 -13.53
N LEU A 108 5.47 9.08 -14.39
CA LEU A 108 5.43 9.55 -15.77
C LEU A 108 5.13 11.05 -15.87
N PHE A 109 4.04 11.50 -15.26
CA PHE A 109 3.49 12.85 -15.48
C PHE A 109 4.10 13.91 -14.56
N VAL A 110 4.45 13.54 -13.32
CA VAL A 110 4.87 14.50 -12.27
C VAL A 110 6.38 14.47 -12.06
N PHE A 111 6.99 13.28 -11.99
CA PHE A 111 8.45 13.18 -11.74
C PHE A 111 9.30 13.44 -12.98
N LYS A 112 8.72 13.42 -14.19
CA LYS A 112 9.46 13.53 -15.47
C LYS A 112 10.76 12.71 -15.45
N ASN A 113 10.71 11.52 -14.87
CA ASN A 113 11.92 10.73 -14.62
C ASN A 113 12.41 10.17 -15.97
N ASN A 114 13.23 10.96 -16.65
CA ASN A 114 13.98 10.70 -17.89
C ASN A 114 13.25 9.98 -19.03
N ASN A 115 12.81 10.76 -20.03
CA ASN A 115 12.89 10.44 -21.47
C ASN A 115 12.69 8.97 -21.89
N LYS A 116 11.62 8.32 -21.42
CA LYS A 116 11.10 7.12 -22.06
C LYS A 116 9.73 7.45 -22.60
N ASP A 117 9.67 7.76 -23.88
CA ASP A 117 8.43 7.81 -24.63
C ASP A 117 7.70 6.49 -24.39
N PHE A 118 6.55 6.57 -23.72
CA PHE A 118 5.74 5.40 -23.48
C PHE A 118 5.27 4.87 -24.84
N THR A 119 5.69 3.65 -25.18
CA THR A 119 5.18 2.96 -26.36
C THR A 119 3.69 2.68 -26.16
N PHE A 120 2.91 2.60 -27.24
CA PHE A 120 1.49 2.24 -27.23
C PHE A 120 1.16 1.04 -26.31
N LEU A 121 2.08 0.06 -26.24
CA LEU A 121 1.98 -1.11 -25.36
C LEU A 121 1.83 -0.77 -23.87
N ASN A 122 2.52 0.25 -23.39
CA ASN A 122 2.50 0.62 -21.98
C ASN A 122 1.17 1.31 -21.60
N TYR A 123 0.63 2.14 -22.49
CA TYR A 123 -0.71 2.72 -22.31
C TYR A 123 -1.80 1.65 -22.34
N LEU A 124 -1.67 0.67 -23.23
CA LEU A 124 -2.59 -0.48 -23.29
C LEU A 124 -2.53 -1.32 -22.01
N GLY A 125 -1.32 -1.59 -21.49
CA GLY A 125 -1.12 -2.30 -20.22
C GLY A 125 -1.74 -1.57 -19.03
N LEU A 126 -1.64 -0.23 -19.00
CA LEU A 126 -2.29 0.60 -17.98
C LEU A 126 -3.82 0.47 -18.02
N LEU A 127 -4.41 0.54 -19.22
CA LEU A 127 -5.84 0.43 -19.42
C LEU A 127 -6.34 -0.97 -19.01
N LEU A 128 -5.62 -2.02 -19.40
CA LEU A 128 -5.88 -3.40 -19.00
C LEU A 128 -5.83 -3.60 -17.48
N ALA A 129 -4.90 -2.95 -16.78
CA ALA A 129 -4.81 -3.04 -15.32
C ALA A 129 -6.05 -2.43 -14.63
N LEU A 130 -6.55 -1.30 -15.13
CA LEU A 130 -7.79 -0.68 -14.63
C LEU A 130 -9.02 -1.57 -14.91
N VAL A 131 -9.09 -2.17 -16.10
CA VAL A 131 -10.17 -3.11 -16.46
C VAL A 131 -10.11 -4.37 -15.59
N ALA A 132 -8.93 -4.93 -15.34
CA ALA A 132 -8.75 -6.09 -14.47
C ALA A 132 -9.18 -5.77 -13.01
N LEU A 133 -8.86 -4.57 -12.51
CA LEU A 133 -9.34 -4.12 -11.21
C LEU A 133 -10.88 -4.06 -11.18
N ALA A 134 -11.52 -3.46 -12.18
CA ALA A 134 -12.97 -3.37 -12.26
C ALA A 134 -13.64 -4.75 -12.34
N LEU A 135 -13.09 -5.68 -13.11
CA LEU A 135 -13.58 -7.07 -13.16
C LEU A 135 -13.41 -7.80 -11.82
N SER A 136 -12.36 -7.49 -11.08
CA SER A 136 -12.11 -8.12 -9.78
C SER A 136 -13.09 -7.70 -8.70
N THR A 137 -13.54 -6.44 -8.73
CA THR A 137 -14.55 -5.93 -7.79
C THR A 137 -15.95 -6.44 -8.13
N LEU A 138 -16.19 -6.80 -9.40
CA LEU A 138 -17.43 -7.43 -9.87
C LEU A 138 -17.55 -8.92 -9.51
N LYS A 139 -16.49 -9.56 -8.99
CA LYS A 139 -16.56 -10.99 -8.63
C LYS A 139 -17.54 -11.20 -7.47
N LYS A 140 -18.73 -11.69 -7.84
CA LYS A 140 -19.87 -12.03 -7.01
C LYS A 140 -19.47 -13.03 -5.91
N ASN A 141 -19.33 -12.56 -4.68
CA ASN A 141 -19.46 -13.45 -3.52
C ASN A 141 -20.92 -13.91 -3.46
N GLY A 142 -21.15 -15.18 -3.78
CA GLY A 142 -22.32 -15.88 -3.26
C GLY A 142 -22.27 -15.85 -1.73
N ASN A 143 -23.41 -15.54 -1.11
CA ASN A 143 -23.68 -15.70 0.32
C ASN A 143 -23.07 -14.64 1.27
N ALA A 144 -23.38 -13.36 1.06
CA ALA A 144 -23.38 -12.39 2.16
C ALA A 144 -24.68 -11.58 2.15
N GLU A 145 -25.51 -11.84 3.16
CA GLU A 145 -26.80 -11.22 3.39
C GLU A 145 -26.70 -9.69 3.54
N SER A 146 -27.50 -8.99 2.73
CA SER A 146 -28.35 -7.84 3.03
C SER A 146 -27.93 -6.66 3.92
N ALA A 147 -26.67 -6.44 4.30
CA ALA A 147 -26.28 -5.22 5.04
C ALA A 147 -25.33 -4.31 4.24
N LYS A 148 -25.89 -3.24 3.64
CA LYS A 148 -25.18 -2.09 3.04
C LYS A 148 -24.20 -2.40 1.88
N LYS A 149 -24.73 -2.89 0.76
CA LYS A 149 -23.99 -3.24 -0.49
C LYS A 149 -23.07 -2.13 -1.06
N GLY A 150 -23.34 -0.85 -0.84
CA GLY A 150 -22.56 0.24 -1.46
C GLY A 150 -21.16 0.45 -0.87
N ILE A 151 -21.05 0.48 0.47
CA ILE A 151 -19.77 0.76 1.16
C ILE A 151 -18.79 -0.40 1.00
N VAL A 152 -19.28 -1.64 1.08
CA VAL A 152 -18.45 -2.85 0.96
C VAL A 152 -17.87 -3.02 -0.46
N LEU A 153 -18.61 -2.56 -1.49
CA LEU A 153 -18.13 -2.56 -2.87
C LEU A 153 -17.08 -1.46 -3.12
N PHE A 154 -17.12 -0.36 -2.35
CA PHE A 154 -16.18 0.76 -2.48
C PHE A 154 -14.84 0.53 -1.76
N LEU A 155 -14.78 -0.42 -0.81
CA LEU A 155 -13.57 -0.71 -0.03
C LEU A 155 -12.33 -1.05 -0.88
N PRO A 156 -12.41 -1.94 -1.89
CA PRO A 156 -11.27 -2.24 -2.76
C PRO A 156 -10.81 -1.03 -3.58
N VAL A 157 -11.74 -0.15 -3.97
CA VAL A 157 -11.41 1.08 -4.71
C VAL A 157 -10.70 2.06 -3.79
N LEU A 158 -11.20 2.25 -2.57
CA LEU A 158 -10.55 3.08 -1.56
C LEU A 158 -9.16 2.55 -1.20
N LEU A 159 -9.01 1.23 -1.07
CA LEU A 159 -7.73 0.55 -0.86
C LEU A 159 -6.75 0.83 -2.01
N PHE A 160 -7.22 0.72 -3.25
CA PHE A 160 -6.42 1.00 -4.44
C PHE A 160 -5.87 2.42 -4.43
N PHE A 161 -6.72 3.42 -4.17
CA PHE A 161 -6.27 4.82 -4.10
C PHE A 161 -5.36 5.09 -2.91
N ALA A 162 -5.69 4.59 -1.72
CA ALA A 162 -4.86 4.79 -0.52
C ALA A 162 -3.48 4.15 -0.71
N SER A 163 -3.42 2.90 -1.17
CA SER A 163 -2.15 2.19 -1.40
C SER A 163 -1.35 2.82 -2.53
N GLY A 164 -2.02 3.29 -3.60
CA GLY A 164 -1.35 3.93 -4.73
C GLY A 164 -0.79 5.30 -4.38
N THR A 165 -1.53 6.08 -3.58
CA THR A 165 -1.04 7.37 -3.06
C THR A 165 0.13 7.17 -2.12
N ASN A 166 0.06 6.18 -1.21
CA ASN A 166 1.16 5.85 -0.32
C ASN A 166 2.42 5.45 -1.10
N ASN A 167 2.30 4.56 -2.09
CA ASN A 167 3.45 4.16 -2.90
C ASN A 167 3.98 5.31 -3.76
N THR A 168 3.14 6.23 -4.20
CA THR A 168 3.56 7.45 -4.92
C THR A 168 4.34 8.38 -4.00
N LEU A 169 3.89 8.55 -2.76
CA LEU A 169 4.56 9.40 -1.77
C LEU A 169 5.93 8.83 -1.36
N ILE A 170 6.05 7.49 -1.27
CA ILE A 170 7.36 6.82 -1.13
C ILE A 170 8.26 7.18 -2.31
N ASN A 171 7.80 6.96 -3.54
CA ASN A 171 8.57 7.28 -4.74
C ASN A 171 8.93 8.77 -4.82
N TYR A 172 8.05 9.67 -4.38
CA TYR A 172 8.32 11.10 -4.30
C TYR A 172 9.49 11.40 -3.39
N THR A 173 9.39 10.90 -2.17
CA THR A 173 10.36 11.17 -1.12
C THR A 173 11.73 10.58 -1.50
N SER A 174 11.72 9.36 -2.05
CA SER A 174 12.93 8.66 -2.49
C SER A 174 13.55 9.18 -3.78
N SER A 175 12.88 9.99 -4.59
CA SER A 175 13.47 10.59 -5.80
C SER A 175 13.91 12.03 -5.60
N THR A 176 13.31 12.72 -4.63
CA THR A 176 13.57 14.14 -4.37
C THR A 176 14.62 14.36 -3.28
N PHE A 177 14.66 13.48 -2.26
CA PHE A 177 15.46 13.71 -1.05
C PHE A 177 16.52 12.64 -0.76
N TYR A 178 16.46 11.49 -1.42
CA TYR A 178 17.37 10.35 -1.23
C TYR A 178 17.87 9.84 -2.58
#